data_AF-A0A382VCC3-F1
#
_entry.id   AF-A0A382VCC3-F1
#
_cell.length_a   1.000
_cell.length_b   1.000
_cell.length_c   1.000
_cell.angle_alpha   90.00
_cell.angle_beta   90.00
_cell.angle_gamma   90.00
#
_symmetry.space_group_name_H-M   'P 1'
#
loop_
_entity.id
_entity.type
_entity.pdbx_description
1 polymer ?
#
loop_
_entity_poly.entity_id
_entity_poly.type
_entity_poly.pdbx_seq_one_letter_code
_entity_poly.pdbx_strand_id
1 'polypeptide(L)'
;MDSFDYSFCPVCSSPLTQTIEGGITRKSCKNTDCEYIHWNNPIPVLAAIAHRKDEVILIQSIGWPKHWYSLVTGFHEAGETAEEGVLREVKEETG
;
A
#
# COMPACT_ATOMS: atom_id res chain seq x y z
N MET A 1 9.62 -8.61 7.21
CA MET A 1 8.35 -8.13 6.62
C MET A 1 7.92 -9.27 5.74
N ASP A 2 7.11 -10.17 6.29
CA ASP A 2 6.77 -11.42 5.61
C ASP A 2 5.86 -11.06 4.43
N SER A 3 6.41 -11.18 3.23
CA SER A 3 5.64 -11.11 1.99
C SER A 3 4.47 -12.08 2.12
N PHE A 4 3.26 -11.64 1.80
CA PHE A 4 2.11 -12.54 1.75
C PHE A 4 2.44 -13.67 0.78
N ASP A 5 2.66 -14.87 1.32
CA ASP A 5 3.14 -15.98 0.51
C ASP A 5 1.96 -16.70 -0.13
N TYR A 6 1.51 -16.19 -1.28
CA TYR A 6 0.38 -16.77 -2.00
C TYR A 6 0.73 -18.20 -2.45
N SER A 7 -0.07 -19.18 -2.02
CA SER A 7 0.06 -20.58 -2.50
C SER A 7 -0.75 -20.85 -3.77
N PHE A 8 -1.80 -20.07 -4.01
CA PHE A 8 -2.75 -20.25 -5.12
C PHE A 8 -2.95 -18.94 -5.88
N CYS A 9 -3.24 -19.06 -7.17
CA CYS A 9 -3.50 -17.94 -8.07
C CYS A 9 -4.80 -17.23 -7.66
N PRO A 10 -4.80 -15.91 -7.42
CA PRO A 10 -6.00 -15.17 -7.05
C PRO A 10 -6.99 -15.01 -8.23
N VAL A 11 -6.57 -15.32 -9.46
CA VAL A 11 -7.41 -15.22 -10.66
C VAL A 11 -8.13 -16.53 -10.97
N CYS A 12 -7.44 -17.66 -10.88
CA CYS A 12 -7.98 -18.96 -11.34
C CYS A 12 -7.85 -20.11 -10.33
N SER A 13 -7.38 -19.84 -9.10
CA SER A 13 -7.22 -20.81 -8.01
C SER A 13 -6.21 -21.95 -8.25
N SER A 14 -5.52 -21.98 -9.39
CA SER A 14 -4.45 -22.96 -9.65
C SER A 14 -3.24 -22.73 -8.72
N PRO A 15 -2.48 -23.77 -8.35
CA PRO A 15 -1.27 -23.60 -7.54
C PRO A 15 -0.25 -22.67 -8.22
N LEU A 16 0.39 -21.80 -7.44
CA LEU A 16 1.49 -20.98 -7.92
C LEU A 16 2.80 -21.76 -7.88
N THR A 17 3.66 -21.51 -8.86
CA THR A 17 5.00 -22.15 -8.96
C THR A 17 6.08 -21.09 -9.03
N GLN A 18 7.31 -21.45 -8.61
CA GLN A 18 8.45 -20.54 -8.73
C GLN A 18 8.97 -20.50 -10.16
N THR A 19 9.16 -19.29 -10.68
CA THR A 19 9.61 -18.99 -12.04
C THR A 19 10.55 -17.78 -12.05
N ILE A 20 11.35 -17.64 -13.10
CA ILE A 20 12.16 -16.44 -13.31
C ILE A 20 11.35 -15.46 -14.15
N GLU A 21 10.90 -14.38 -13.52
CA GLU A 21 10.19 -13.27 -14.17
C GLU A 21 11.01 -12.00 -13.96
N GLY A 22 11.14 -11.11 -14.95
CA GLY A 22 11.91 -9.85 -14.77
C GLY A 22 13.31 -10.03 -14.14
N GLY A 23 14.00 -11.14 -14.41
CA GLY A 23 15.35 -11.44 -13.93
C GLY A 23 15.49 -11.97 -12.49
N ILE A 24 14.41 -12.15 -11.73
CA ILE A 24 14.46 -12.74 -10.38
C ILE A 24 13.35 -13.77 -10.16
N THR A 25 13.53 -14.64 -9.15
CA THR A 25 12.54 -15.67 -8.80
C THR A 25 11.26 -15.04 -8.25
N ARG A 26 10.12 -15.37 -8.86
CA ARG A 26 8.76 -14.99 -8.44
C ARG A 26 7.84 -16.19 -8.46
N LYS A 27 6.64 -16.03 -7.89
CA LYS A 27 5.54 -16.98 -8.03
C LYS A 27 4.69 -16.61 -9.24
N SER A 28 4.47 -17.53 -10.18
CA SER A 28 3.54 -17.34 -11.30
C SER A 28 2.63 -18.55 -11.52
N CYS A 29 1.49 -18.26 -12.15
CA CYS A 29 0.52 -19.26 -12.56
C CYS A 29 1.00 -19.98 -13.82
N LYS A 30 0.82 -21.31 -13.88
CA LYS A 30 1.19 -22.15 -15.04
C LYS A 30 -0.01 -22.68 -15.81
N ASN A 31 -1.23 -22.27 -15.44
CA ASN A 31 -2.40 -22.59 -16.21
C ASN A 31 -2.33 -21.87 -17.57
N THR A 32 -2.60 -22.57 -18.67
CA THR A 32 -2.45 -22.06 -20.05
C THR A 32 -3.31 -20.84 -20.32
N ASP A 33 -4.44 -20.71 -19.60
CA ASP A 33 -5.40 -19.62 -19.77
C ASP A 33 -5.24 -18.51 -18.71
N CYS A 34 -4.13 -18.48 -17.95
CA CYS A 34 -3.90 -17.50 -16.89
C CYS A 34 -2.43 -17.07 -16.78
N GLU A 35 -2.18 -15.79 -17.05
CA GLU A 35 -0.83 -15.18 -17.06
C GLU A 35 -0.45 -14.48 -15.75
N TYR A 36 -1.12 -14.80 -14.64
CA TYR A 36 -0.89 -14.12 -13.37
C TYR A 36 0.55 -14.32 -12.85
N ILE A 37 1.21 -13.21 -12.52
CA ILE A 37 2.52 -13.17 -11.87
C ILE A 37 2.38 -12.37 -10.56
N HIS A 38 2.85 -12.94 -9.46
CA HIS A 38 2.90 -12.23 -8.19
C HIS A 38 4.12 -11.29 -8.17
N TRP A 39 3.92 -10.05 -8.62
CA TRP A 39 4.95 -9.03 -8.66
C TRP A 39 5.37 -8.52 -7.29
N ASN A 40 4.46 -8.59 -6.30
CA ASN A 40 4.64 -8.06 -4.95
C ASN A 40 5.08 -6.58 -4.95
N ASN A 41 4.43 -5.76 -5.78
CA ASN A 41 4.70 -4.33 -5.81
C ASN A 41 4.35 -3.71 -4.45
N PRO A 42 5.18 -2.78 -3.93
CA PRO A 42 4.90 -2.11 -2.68
C PRO A 42 3.61 -1.28 -2.77
N ILE A 43 2.88 -1.20 -1.66
CA ILE A 43 1.70 -0.34 -1.56
C ILE A 43 2.19 1.08 -1.29
N PRO A 44 1.88 2.07 -2.15
CA PRO A 44 2.27 3.45 -1.93
C PRO A 44 1.51 4.07 -0.75
N VAL A 45 2.19 4.97 -0.03
CA VAL A 45 1.64 5.71 1.11
C VAL A 45 1.84 7.20 0.84
N LEU A 46 0.81 7.99 1.14
CA LEU A 46 0.80 9.44 1.06
C LEU A 46 1.08 10.01 2.45
N ALA A 47 1.73 11.17 2.51
CA ALA A 47 2.00 11.88 3.75
C ALA A 47 1.78 13.38 3.55
N ALA A 48 1.07 14.02 4.48
CA ALA A 48 0.69 15.42 4.41
C ALA A 48 1.36 16.24 5.51
N ILE A 49 1.95 17.38 5.14
CA ILE A 49 2.27 18.45 6.09
C ILE A 49 1.14 19.49 5.99
N ALA A 50 0.08 19.27 6.77
CA ALA A 50 -0.99 20.26 6.89
C ALA A 50 -0.53 21.39 7.83
N HIS A 51 -0.49 22.62 7.32
CA HIS A 51 0.06 23.76 8.06
C HIS A 51 -0.86 24.99 8.02
N ARG A 52 -0.76 25.82 9.05
CA ARG A 52 -1.42 27.12 9.14
C ARG A 52 -0.46 28.11 9.80
N LYS A 53 -0.01 29.12 9.04
CA LYS A 53 1.09 30.02 9.44
C LYS A 53 2.34 29.20 9.79
N ASP A 54 2.83 29.35 11.01
CA ASP A 54 4.03 28.69 11.53
C ASP A 54 3.72 27.39 12.30
N GLU A 55 2.47 26.93 12.28
CA GLU A 55 2.02 25.72 12.97
C GLU A 55 1.75 24.59 11.96
N VAL A 56 2.03 23.35 12.38
CA VAL A 56 1.69 22.12 11.63
C VAL A 56 0.76 21.25 12.46
N ILE A 57 -0.12 20.52 11.78
CA ILE A 57 -0.98 19.53 12.39
C ILE A 57 -0.22 18.21 12.46
N LEU A 58 -0.23 17.60 13.65
CA LEU A 58 0.22 16.24 13.85
C LEU A 58 -0.91 15.41 14.46
N ILE A 59 -1.00 14.15 14.07
CA ILE A 59 -1.98 13.19 14.57
C ILE A 59 -1.34 12.24 15.58
N GLN A 60 -2.13 11.88 16.59
CA GLN A 60 -1.82 10.83 17.56
C GLN A 60 -2.84 9.71 17.41
N SER A 61 -2.43 8.63 16.74
CA SER A 61 -3.31 7.48 16.53
C SER A 61 -3.62 6.77 17.85
N ILE A 62 -4.81 6.16 17.90
CA ILE A 62 -5.26 5.37 19.06
C ILE A 62 -4.27 4.24 19.33
N GLY A 63 -3.83 4.13 20.58
CA GLY A 63 -2.90 3.09 21.03
C GLY A 63 -1.42 3.43 20.93
N TRP A 64 -1.06 4.59 20.35
CA TRP A 64 0.34 5.04 20.33
C TRP A 64 0.80 5.57 21.70
N PRO A 65 2.12 5.56 21.99
CA PRO A 65 2.65 6.24 23.16
C PRO A 65 2.24 7.72 23.20
N LYS A 66 1.97 8.24 24.41
CA LYS A 66 1.43 9.60 24.62
C LYS A 66 2.22 10.75 23.98
N HIS A 67 3.50 10.54 23.66
CA HIS A 67 4.38 11.56 23.10
C HIS A 67 4.75 11.28 21.64
N TRP A 68 4.10 10.29 21.02
CA TRP A 68 4.27 9.97 19.61
C TRP A 68 3.20 10.68 18.79
N TYR A 69 3.69 11.34 17.75
CA TYR A 69 2.90 12.10 16.81
C TYR A 69 3.44 11.83 15.40
N SER A 70 2.55 11.85 14.41
CA SER A 70 2.91 11.69 12.99
C SER A 70 2.27 12.78 12.15
N LEU A 71 2.77 12.95 10.94
CA LEU A 71 2.03 13.56 9.85
C LEU A 71 0.74 12.78 9.59
N VAL A 72 -0.22 13.42 8.92
CA VAL A 72 -1.34 12.67 8.33
C VAL A 72 -0.80 11.78 7.23
N THR A 73 -1.09 10.50 7.31
CA THR A 73 -0.63 9.50 6.34
C THR A 73 -1.74 8.50 6.04
N GLY A 74 -1.79 8.01 4.80
CA GLY A 74 -2.65 6.90 4.44
C GLY A 74 -2.31 6.31 3.08
N PHE A 75 -3.06 5.29 2.68
CA PHE A 75 -2.74 4.55 1.47
C PHE A 75 -3.16 5.34 0.23
N HIS A 76 -2.32 5.30 -0.81
CA HIS A 76 -2.69 5.84 -2.11
C HIS A 76 -3.69 4.89 -2.77
N GLU A 77 -4.88 5.37 -3.09
CA GLU A 77 -5.91 4.58 -3.75
C GLU A 77 -5.74 4.52 -5.27
N ALA A 78 -6.31 3.47 -5.88
CA ALA A 78 -6.28 3.33 -7.32
C ALA A 78 -7.24 4.33 -7.98
N GLY A 79 -6.73 5.12 -8.92
CA GLY A 79 -7.55 6.06 -9.71
C GLY A 79 -7.53 7.51 -9.20
N GLU A 80 -6.82 7.81 -8.12
CA GLU A 80 -6.59 9.18 -7.65
C GLU A 80 -5.16 9.67 -7.94
N THR A 81 -5.01 10.98 -8.11
CA THR A 81 -3.72 11.66 -8.05
C THR A 81 -3.18 11.67 -6.61
N ALA A 82 -1.88 11.89 -6.45
CA ALA A 82 -1.29 12.00 -5.10
C ALA A 82 -1.89 13.19 -4.34
N GLU A 83 -2.23 14.27 -5.05
CA GLU A 83 -2.88 15.48 -4.53
C GLU A 83 -4.31 15.21 -4.04
N GLU A 84 -5.10 14.45 -4.80
CA GLU A 84 -6.45 14.06 -4.38
C GLU A 84 -6.42 13.16 -3.14
N GLY A 85 -5.54 12.16 -3.15
CA GLY A 85 -5.40 11.23 -2.03
C GLY A 85 -4.91 11.92 -0.76
N VAL A 86 -3.92 12.80 -0.84
CA VAL A 86 -3.41 13.50 0.35
C VAL A 86 -4.47 14.44 0.94
N LEU A 87 -5.30 15.08 0.10
CA LEU A 87 -6.42 15.89 0.57
C LEU A 87 -7.53 15.04 1.21
N ARG A 88 -7.83 13.87 0.65
CA ARG A 88 -8.77 12.89 1.22
C ARG A 88 -8.33 12.44 2.61
N GLU A 89 -7.08 11.98 2.75
CA GLU A 89 -6.51 11.51 4.02
C GLU A 89 -6.52 12.62 5.09
N VAL A 90 -6.15 13.86 4.73
CA VAL A 90 -6.22 15.00 5.67
C VAL A 90 -7.65 15.22 6.16
N LYS A 91 -8.64 15.16 5.26
CA LYS A 91 -10.05 15.34 5.63
C LYS A 91 -10.55 14.22 6.53
N GLU A 92 -10.24 12.96 6.22
CA GLU A 92 -10.70 11.79 6.99
C GLU A 92 -10.14 11.79 8.43
N GLU A 93 -8.87 12.13 8.61
CA GLU A 93 -8.20 12.07 9.91
C GLU A 93 -8.39 13.33 10.77
N THR A 94 -8.82 14.45 10.18
CA THR A 94 -8.95 15.74 10.90
C THR A 94 -10.35 16.35 10.92
N GLY A 95 -11.30 15.82 10.14
CA GLY A 95 -12.73 16.23 10.13
C GLY A 95 -13.13 17.05 8.92
#